data_AF-A0A849N8F1-F1
#
_entry.id   AF-A0A849N8F1-F1
#
_cell.length_a   1.000
_cell.length_b   1.000
_cell.length_c   1.000
_cell.angle_alpha   90.00
_cell.angle_beta   90.00
_cell.angle_gamma   90.00
#
_symmetry.space_group_name_H-M   'P 1'
#
loop_
_entity.id
_entity.type
_entity.pdbx_description
1 polymer ?
#
loop_
_entity_poly.entity_id
_entity_poly.type
_entity_poly.pdbx_seq_one_letter_code
_entity_poly.pdbx_strand_id
1 'polypeptide(L)'
;ELGREARHHLARAFAEEVVARFGVVADVAVHEPGREGDQRNWHAHVLTTTREVSAGGMGAKTRALDVKQTSGPAIEQLRELWGHQVNQALERAKVAERVDHRSFARRGVEQEAEQHLGVAATAMERRAGREHAAAVERDPSVQPTAPEPATRIGQHNAEVRERNRVLEAARKALEVAREAAAGLERQVAAGVRWVNRLARGVGAQLAADRRTKALEAEREKQSLELIHRLHREHQQAKQAREKEAQEARRPSIWRPHRPPTPEPEGPQPRPSRGPSLGF
;
A
#
# COMPACT_ATOMS: atom_id res chain seq x y z
N GLU A 1 20.55 23.80 8.37
CA GLU A 1 19.17 23.49 7.91
C GLU A 1 18.25 24.67 8.19
N LEU A 2 17.88 24.94 9.45
CA LEU A 2 17.02 26.08 9.81
C LEU A 2 17.70 27.44 9.59
N GLY A 3 16.94 28.42 9.07
CA GLY A 3 17.38 29.83 8.93
C GLY A 3 17.37 30.63 10.24
N ARG A 4 17.99 31.83 10.24
CA ARG A 4 18.22 32.66 11.45
C ARG A 4 16.97 32.84 12.31
N GLU A 5 15.88 33.35 11.73
CA GLU A 5 14.65 33.66 12.48
C GLU A 5 13.97 32.39 12.99
N ALA A 6 14.01 31.29 12.23
CA ALA A 6 13.50 29.99 12.67
C ALA A 6 14.28 29.44 13.88
N ARG A 7 15.60 29.65 13.94
CA ARG A 7 16.43 29.28 15.10
C ARG A 7 16.09 30.12 16.33
N HIS A 8 15.90 31.44 16.17
CA HIS A 8 15.50 32.32 17.27
C HIS A 8 14.09 32.00 17.80
N HIS A 9 13.12 31.81 16.91
CA HIS A 9 11.77 31.38 17.28
C HIS A 9 11.77 30.03 18.01
N LEU A 10 12.55 29.06 17.54
CA LEU A 10 12.62 27.73 18.18
C LEU A 10 13.24 27.80 19.58
N ALA A 11 14.34 28.55 19.76
CA ALA A 11 14.94 28.76 21.09
C ALA A 11 13.99 29.49 22.05
N ARG A 12 13.28 30.51 21.55
CA ARG A 12 12.27 31.26 22.32
C ARG A 12 11.08 30.38 22.72
N ALA A 13 10.48 29.65 21.80
CA ALA A 13 9.30 28.82 22.08
C ALA A 13 9.61 27.67 23.06
N PHE A 14 10.84 27.16 23.07
CA PHE A 14 11.29 26.23 24.11
C PHE A 14 11.47 26.93 25.48
N ALA A 15 12.03 28.14 25.51
CA ALA A 15 12.17 28.90 26.74
C ALA A 15 10.81 29.34 27.33
N GLU A 16 9.83 29.70 26.48
CA GLU A 16 8.47 30.05 26.91
C GLU A 16 7.76 28.87 27.58
N GLU A 17 7.95 27.63 27.09
CA GLU A 17 7.50 26.41 27.76
C GLU A 17 8.21 26.17 29.10
N VAL A 18 9.52 26.43 29.20
CA VAL A 18 10.28 26.33 30.46
C VAL A 18 9.78 27.35 31.50
N VAL A 19 9.52 28.59 31.08
CA VAL A 19 8.91 29.65 31.90
C VAL A 19 7.52 29.21 32.38
N ALA A 20 6.64 28.76 31.48
CA ALA A 20 5.27 28.35 31.81
C ALA A 20 5.20 27.13 32.75
N ARG A 21 6.13 26.17 32.62
CA ARG A 21 6.16 24.94 33.44
C ARG A 21 6.73 25.13 34.85
N PHE A 22 7.67 26.07 35.04
CA PHE A 22 8.42 26.19 36.31
C PHE A 22 8.31 27.57 36.98
N GLY A 23 7.59 28.53 36.40
CA GLY A 23 7.40 29.88 36.96
C GLY A 23 8.67 30.72 37.00
N VAL A 24 9.74 30.29 36.35
CA VAL A 24 11.04 30.96 36.31
C VAL A 24 11.07 32.07 35.25
N VAL A 25 11.98 33.03 35.38
CA VAL A 25 12.36 33.91 34.25
C VAL A 25 13.50 33.23 33.49
N ALA A 26 13.47 33.30 32.15
CA ALA A 26 14.50 32.76 31.27
C ALA A 26 15.14 33.88 30.42
N ASP A 27 16.47 33.87 30.36
CA ASP A 27 17.30 34.62 29.40
C ASP A 27 17.79 33.66 28.32
N VAL A 28 17.85 34.11 27.06
CA VAL A 28 18.03 33.25 25.87
C VAL A 28 19.03 33.86 24.89
N ALA A 29 20.26 33.34 24.92
CA ALA A 29 21.32 33.72 23.99
C ALA A 29 21.48 32.65 22.89
N VAL A 30 21.22 33.02 21.63
CA VAL A 30 21.45 32.16 20.46
C VAL A 30 22.82 32.49 19.86
N HIS A 31 23.71 31.50 19.80
CA HIS A 31 25.09 31.67 19.38
C HIS A 31 25.34 31.17 17.97
N GLU A 32 26.18 31.91 17.25
CA GLU A 32 26.74 31.49 15.96
C GLU A 32 27.90 30.50 16.17
N PRO A 33 28.17 29.61 15.21
CA PRO A 33 29.32 28.71 15.25
C PRO A 33 30.64 29.49 15.34
N GLY A 34 31.41 29.25 16.40
CA GLY A 34 32.73 29.88 16.59
C GLY A 34 33.76 29.40 15.57
N ARG A 35 34.71 30.29 15.19
CA ARG A 35 35.70 30.14 14.09
C ARG A 35 36.51 28.84 14.03
N GLU A 36 36.71 28.13 15.13
CA GLU A 36 37.42 26.83 15.18
C GLU A 36 36.48 25.65 15.51
N GLY A 37 35.17 25.87 15.50
CA GLY A 37 34.14 24.88 15.75
C GLY A 37 33.66 24.19 14.49
N ASP A 38 32.71 23.28 14.66
CA ASP A 38 31.88 22.82 13.55
C ASP A 38 30.96 23.98 13.12
N GLN A 39 31.09 24.46 11.88
CA GLN A 39 30.29 25.56 11.32
C GLN A 39 28.78 25.24 11.20
N ARG A 40 28.36 24.03 11.56
CA ARG A 40 26.95 23.62 11.70
C ARG A 40 26.41 23.80 13.12
N ASN A 41 27.27 23.96 14.14
CA ASN A 41 26.91 23.95 15.57
C ASN A 41 26.29 25.28 16.06
N TRP A 42 25.11 25.61 15.53
CA TRP A 42 24.24 26.64 16.09
C TRP A 42 23.61 26.12 17.39
N HIS A 43 23.82 26.84 18.49
CA HIS A 43 23.38 26.44 19.82
C HIS A 43 22.79 27.63 20.58
N ALA A 44 22.02 27.35 21.63
CA ALA A 44 21.44 28.38 22.48
C ALA A 44 21.73 28.07 23.96
N HIS A 45 22.06 29.12 24.71
CA HIS A 45 22.07 29.09 26.16
C HIS A 45 20.74 29.64 26.68
N VAL A 46 20.05 28.86 27.51
CA VAL A 46 18.85 29.29 28.24
C VAL A 46 19.20 29.32 29.72
N LEU A 47 19.37 30.52 30.28
CA LEU A 47 19.67 30.72 31.70
C LEU A 47 18.37 31.03 32.43
N THR A 48 18.05 30.27 33.48
CA THR A 48 16.81 30.44 34.25
C THR A 48 17.08 30.92 35.67
N THR A 49 16.17 31.72 36.24
CA THR A 49 16.18 32.00 37.68
C THR A 49 16.03 30.71 38.48
N THR A 50 16.77 30.56 39.57
CA THR A 50 16.61 29.40 40.49
C THR A 50 15.38 29.52 41.39
N ARG A 51 14.58 30.57 41.22
CA ARG A 51 13.33 30.84 41.93
C ARG A 51 12.21 31.11 40.95
N GLU A 52 11.01 30.74 41.37
CA GLU A 52 9.76 31.21 40.78
C GLU A 52 9.65 32.74 40.89
N VAL A 53 8.98 33.38 39.94
CA VAL A 53 8.79 34.83 39.90
C VAL A 53 7.31 35.15 39.75
N SER A 54 6.84 36.12 40.52
CA SER A 54 5.45 36.57 40.54
C SER A 54 5.36 38.09 40.54
N ALA A 55 4.15 38.67 40.55
CA ALA A 55 3.95 40.10 40.76
C ALA A 55 4.52 40.60 42.12
N GLY A 56 4.71 39.72 43.10
CA GLY A 56 5.39 40.02 44.37
C GLY A 56 6.92 39.86 44.34
N GLY A 57 7.53 39.61 43.18
CA GLY A 57 8.96 39.35 43.03
C GLY A 57 9.33 37.87 43.09
N MET A 58 10.57 37.56 43.52
CA MET A 58 11.10 36.20 43.58
C MET A 58 10.52 35.41 44.75
N GLY A 59 9.83 34.31 44.44
CA GLY A 59 9.20 33.39 45.39
C GLY A 59 10.10 32.23 45.82
N ALA A 60 9.51 31.04 45.90
CA ALA A 60 10.19 29.82 46.32
C ALA A 60 11.36 29.46 45.37
N LYS A 61 12.36 28.74 45.89
CA LYS A 61 13.37 28.09 45.04
C LYS A 61 12.73 26.87 44.38
N THR A 62 12.65 26.89 43.04
CA THR A 62 12.12 25.76 42.27
C THR A 62 12.93 24.50 42.55
N ARG A 63 12.23 23.36 42.64
CA ARG A 63 12.81 22.05 42.94
C ARG A 63 12.70 21.04 41.79
N ALA A 64 11.89 21.34 40.77
CA ALA A 64 11.62 20.44 39.66
C ALA A 64 12.90 19.92 38.99
N LEU A 65 13.84 20.82 38.68
CA LEU A 65 15.11 20.52 38.02
C LEU A 65 16.28 20.28 38.99
N ASP A 66 16.18 20.75 40.24
CA ASP A 66 17.26 20.71 41.23
C ASP A 66 17.33 19.42 42.05
N VAL A 67 16.22 18.67 42.19
CA VAL A 67 16.13 17.52 43.10
C VAL A 67 16.18 16.21 42.30
N LYS A 68 17.13 15.33 42.62
CA LYS A 68 17.43 14.08 41.87
C LYS A 68 16.21 13.22 41.56
N GLN A 69 15.23 13.18 42.47
CA GLN A 69 13.99 12.42 42.34
C GLN A 69 13.02 13.00 41.29
N THR A 70 12.98 14.32 41.09
CA THR A 70 12.07 14.99 40.14
C THR A 70 12.77 15.41 38.84
N SER A 71 14.08 15.69 38.90
CA SER A 71 14.83 16.23 37.79
C SER A 71 15.02 15.25 36.63
N GLY A 72 15.15 13.94 36.92
CA GLY A 72 15.20 12.91 35.87
C GLY A 72 13.98 12.94 34.95
N PRO A 73 12.75 12.74 35.46
CA PRO A 73 11.52 12.85 34.68
C PRO A 73 11.32 14.22 34.03
N ALA A 74 11.58 15.33 34.74
CA ALA A 74 11.39 16.68 34.21
C ALA A 74 12.34 17.00 33.04
N ILE A 75 13.62 16.62 33.15
CA ILE A 75 14.60 16.78 32.07
C ILE A 75 14.25 15.91 30.86
N GLU A 76 13.71 14.70 31.07
CA GLU A 76 13.31 13.84 29.96
C GLU A 76 12.09 14.39 29.21
N GLN A 77 11.10 14.93 29.91
CA GLN A 77 9.96 15.65 29.30
C GLN A 77 10.41 16.90 28.53
N LEU A 78 11.40 17.63 29.02
CA LEU A 78 11.98 18.78 28.30
C LEU A 78 12.75 18.35 27.06
N ARG A 79 13.47 17.22 27.10
CA ARG A 79 14.14 16.65 25.92
C ARG A 79 13.17 16.17 24.86
N GLU A 80 12.07 15.53 25.28
CA GLU A 80 10.98 15.13 24.38
C GLU A 80 10.31 16.34 23.73
N LEU A 81 9.94 17.35 24.52
CA LEU A 81 9.44 18.64 24.04
C LEU A 81 10.38 19.29 23.03
N TRP A 82 11.68 19.38 23.35
CA TRP A 82 12.69 19.95 22.46
C TRP A 82 12.75 19.18 21.13
N GLY A 83 12.84 17.85 21.18
CA GLY A 83 12.83 17.02 19.97
C GLY A 83 11.57 17.22 19.13
N HIS A 84 10.41 17.35 19.77
CA HIS A 84 9.14 17.65 19.09
C HIS A 84 9.16 19.03 18.42
N GLN A 85 9.54 20.10 19.14
CA GLN A 85 9.60 21.45 18.57
C GLN A 85 10.62 21.57 17.44
N VAL A 86 11.80 20.94 17.57
CA VAL A 86 12.80 20.85 16.50
C VAL A 86 12.22 20.16 15.26
N ASN A 87 11.57 19.01 15.43
CA ASN A 87 10.96 18.27 14.32
C ASN A 87 9.88 19.07 13.60
N GLN A 88 9.00 19.77 14.33
CA GLN A 88 8.04 20.69 13.72
C GLN A 88 8.73 21.85 12.97
N ALA A 89 9.83 22.39 13.49
CA ALA A 89 10.55 23.48 12.85
C ALA A 89 11.22 23.03 11.54
N LEU A 90 11.82 21.83 11.53
CA LEU A 90 12.39 21.18 10.34
C LEU A 90 11.30 20.91 9.30
N GLU A 91 10.13 20.41 9.73
CA GLU A 91 8.98 20.16 8.86
C GLU A 91 8.43 21.44 8.21
N ARG A 92 8.24 22.51 9.00
CA ARG A 92 7.86 23.85 8.47
C ARG A 92 8.91 24.40 7.50
N ALA A 93 10.18 24.08 7.69
CA ALA A 93 11.27 24.42 6.78
C ALA A 93 11.42 23.46 5.58
N LYS A 94 10.55 22.45 5.43
CA LYS A 94 10.60 21.39 4.40
C LYS A 94 11.88 20.54 4.41
N VAL A 95 12.52 20.44 5.57
CA VAL A 95 13.69 19.58 5.82
C VAL A 95 13.19 18.16 6.14
N ALA A 96 13.86 17.13 5.61
CA ALA A 96 13.43 15.74 5.73
C ALA A 96 13.91 15.08 7.04
N GLU A 97 15.05 15.55 7.53
CA GLU A 97 15.73 15.10 8.73
C GLU A 97 14.86 15.27 9.99
N ARG A 98 15.03 14.36 10.95
CA ARG A 98 14.31 14.37 12.23
C ARG A 98 15.27 14.01 13.36
N VAL A 99 15.08 14.66 14.51
CA VAL A 99 15.81 14.38 15.75
C VAL A 99 14.98 13.52 16.69
N ASP A 100 15.67 12.80 17.58
CA ASP A 100 15.05 12.03 18.66
C ASP A 100 15.97 12.13 19.88
N HIS A 101 15.39 12.33 21.07
CA HIS A 101 16.12 12.46 22.33
C HIS A 101 16.60 11.11 22.89
N ARG A 102 16.12 10.00 22.31
CA ARG A 102 16.45 8.64 22.72
C ARG A 102 17.77 8.20 22.09
N SER A 103 18.65 7.61 22.91
CA SER A 103 19.89 6.97 22.44
C SER A 103 19.59 5.87 21.41
N PHE A 104 20.57 5.51 20.56
CA PHE A 104 20.42 4.47 19.54
C PHE A 104 19.77 3.18 20.08
N ALA A 105 20.27 2.67 21.22
CA ALA A 105 19.68 1.53 21.93
C ALA A 105 18.19 1.73 22.32
N ARG A 106 17.80 2.90 22.84
CA ARG A 106 16.39 3.21 23.17
C ARG A 106 15.49 3.42 21.94
N ARG A 107 16.07 3.46 20.74
CA ARG A 107 15.37 3.54 19.45
C ARG A 107 15.37 2.21 18.68
N GLY A 108 16.04 1.17 19.19
CA GLY A 108 16.27 -0.07 18.43
C GLY A 108 17.17 0.13 17.21
N VAL A 109 18.07 1.11 17.25
CA VAL A 109 19.04 1.39 16.18
C VAL A 109 20.38 0.78 16.57
N GLU A 110 20.96 -0.03 15.67
CA GLU A 110 22.18 -0.82 15.90
C GLU A 110 23.49 0.00 15.80
N GLN A 111 23.40 1.34 15.74
CA GLN A 111 24.56 2.23 15.64
C GLN A 111 25.25 2.44 17.00
N GLU A 112 26.57 2.36 16.99
CA GLU A 112 27.43 2.71 18.13
C GLU A 112 27.43 4.24 18.34
N ALA A 113 27.41 4.70 19.60
CA ALA A 113 27.47 6.12 19.92
C ALA A 113 28.92 6.58 20.11
N GLU A 114 29.29 7.71 19.48
CA GLU A 114 30.61 8.34 19.71
C GLU A 114 30.81 8.75 21.18
N GLN A 115 32.06 8.62 21.66
CA GLN A 115 32.45 9.10 22.98
C GLN A 115 32.71 10.61 22.95
N HIS A 116 32.32 11.33 24.01
CA HIS A 116 32.59 12.75 24.13
C HIS A 116 34.09 13.01 24.36
N LEU A 117 34.74 13.71 23.42
CA LEU A 117 36.18 14.05 23.46
C LEU A 117 36.60 14.85 24.70
N GLY A 118 35.76 15.77 25.17
CA GLY A 118 36.16 16.75 26.19
C GLY A 118 37.13 17.82 25.65
N VAL A 119 37.38 18.85 26.48
CA VAL A 119 38.10 20.06 26.06
C VAL A 119 39.55 19.77 25.61
N ALA A 120 40.28 18.97 26.39
CA ALA A 120 41.69 18.68 26.13
C ALA A 120 41.91 17.91 24.82
N ALA A 121 41.16 16.83 24.58
CA ALA A 121 41.27 16.08 23.33
C ALA A 121 40.80 16.93 22.14
N THR A 122 39.70 17.68 22.27
CA THR A 122 39.24 18.60 21.22
C THR A 122 40.32 19.62 20.82
N ALA A 123 41.12 20.11 21.77
CA ALA A 123 42.25 21.00 21.47
C ALA A 123 43.41 20.28 20.73
N MET A 124 43.65 19.00 21.02
CA MET A 124 44.64 18.16 20.31
C MET A 124 44.18 17.85 18.88
N GLU A 125 42.93 17.42 18.69
CA GLU A 125 42.37 17.16 17.35
C GLU A 125 42.38 18.42 16.47
N ARG A 126 42.02 19.59 17.04
CA ARG A 126 42.13 20.90 16.35
C ARG A 126 43.57 21.27 15.98
N ARG A 127 44.55 20.91 16.81
CA ARG A 127 45.97 21.13 16.52
C ARG A 127 46.38 20.28 15.31
N ALA A 128 46.16 18.98 15.36
CA ALA A 128 46.52 18.06 14.27
C ALA A 128 45.81 18.42 12.96
N GLY A 129 44.53 18.82 13.01
CA GLY A 129 43.79 19.28 11.83
C GLY A 129 44.40 20.53 11.16
N ARG A 130 44.92 21.49 11.94
CA ARG A 130 45.65 22.65 11.38
C ARG A 130 47.03 22.26 10.84
N GLU A 131 47.74 21.38 11.54
CA GLU A 131 49.07 20.92 11.14
C GLU A 131 49.01 20.08 9.84
N HIS A 132 47.96 19.27 9.66
CA HIS A 132 47.63 18.59 8.40
C HIS A 132 47.22 19.56 7.28
N ALA A 133 46.33 20.52 7.55
CA ALA A 133 45.92 21.50 6.55
C ALA A 133 47.11 22.34 6.03
N ALA A 134 48.02 22.74 6.92
CA ALA A 134 49.26 23.45 6.55
C ALA A 134 50.28 22.55 5.82
N ALA A 135 50.22 21.23 5.97
CA ALA A 135 51.00 20.29 5.17
C ALA A 135 50.45 20.18 3.73
N VAL A 136 49.13 20.04 3.58
CA VAL A 136 48.43 20.04 2.28
C VAL A 136 48.61 21.36 1.53
N GLU A 137 48.61 22.51 2.22
CA GLU A 137 48.88 23.82 1.62
C GLU A 137 50.34 23.98 1.16
N ARG A 138 51.29 23.38 1.88
CA ARG A 138 52.73 23.42 1.55
C ARG A 138 53.10 22.49 0.40
N ASP A 139 52.51 21.30 0.34
CA ASP A 139 52.88 20.24 -0.59
C ASP A 139 51.63 19.67 -1.27
N PRO A 140 51.34 20.07 -2.52
CA PRO A 140 50.20 19.57 -3.29
C PRO A 140 50.22 18.08 -3.63
N SER A 141 51.28 17.33 -3.30
CA SER A 141 51.29 15.86 -3.38
C SER A 141 50.66 15.19 -2.15
N VAL A 142 50.52 15.92 -1.03
CA VAL A 142 49.78 15.45 0.15
C VAL A 142 48.29 15.51 -0.16
N GLN A 143 47.62 14.35 -0.10
CA GLN A 143 46.20 14.28 -0.42
C GLN A 143 45.35 15.08 0.58
N PRO A 144 44.34 15.85 0.13
CA PRO A 144 43.44 16.62 1.00
C PRO A 144 42.38 15.71 1.66
N THR A 145 42.83 14.75 2.47
CA THR A 145 41.98 13.84 3.25
C THR A 145 41.56 14.48 4.57
N ALA A 146 40.72 13.79 5.35
CA ALA A 146 40.58 14.09 6.76
C ALA A 146 41.93 13.86 7.49
N PRO A 147 42.25 14.65 8.52
CA PRO A 147 43.42 14.41 9.37
C PRO A 147 43.24 13.14 10.21
N GLU A 148 44.32 12.41 10.44
CA GLU A 148 44.34 11.27 11.37
C GLU A 148 44.06 11.71 12.81
N PRO A 149 43.26 10.97 13.61
CA PRO A 149 42.90 11.41 14.95
C PRO A 149 44.08 11.35 15.94
N ALA A 150 44.32 12.48 16.60
CA ALA A 150 45.46 12.72 17.47
C ALA A 150 45.32 12.10 18.87
N THR A 151 44.12 11.65 19.25
CA THR A 151 43.84 11.06 20.56
C THR A 151 43.16 9.70 20.48
N ARG A 152 43.33 8.88 21.52
CA ARG A 152 42.67 7.56 21.63
C ARG A 152 41.14 7.64 21.52
N ILE A 153 40.53 8.73 21.99
CA ILE A 153 39.09 8.96 21.88
C ILE A 153 38.71 9.36 20.45
N GLY A 154 39.52 10.20 19.79
CA GLY A 154 39.36 10.50 18.35
C GLY A 154 39.48 9.26 17.46
N GLN A 155 40.43 8.38 17.76
CA GLN A 155 40.65 7.09 17.09
C GLN A 155 39.45 6.17 17.28
N HIS A 156 39.00 5.96 18.53
CA HIS A 156 37.80 5.18 18.82
C HIS A 156 36.54 5.74 18.11
N ASN A 157 36.36 7.06 18.11
CA ASN A 157 35.23 7.68 17.39
C ASN A 157 35.35 7.53 15.86
N ALA A 158 36.56 7.44 15.31
CA ALA A 158 36.76 7.15 13.88
C ALA A 158 36.37 5.70 13.54
N GLU A 159 36.74 4.72 14.38
CA GLU A 159 36.26 3.34 14.26
C GLU A 159 34.73 3.25 14.35
N VAL A 160 34.13 3.92 15.33
CA VAL A 160 32.66 3.97 15.53
C VAL A 160 31.96 4.55 14.29
N ARG A 161 32.48 5.63 13.71
CA ARG A 161 31.96 6.19 12.44
C ARG A 161 32.05 5.19 11.30
N GLU A 162 33.15 4.44 11.18
CA GLU A 162 33.32 3.47 10.10
C GLU A 162 32.41 2.25 10.26
N ARG A 163 32.27 1.70 11.48
CA ARG A 163 31.27 0.66 11.78
C ARG A 163 29.86 1.13 11.43
N ASN A 164 29.49 2.34 11.84
CA ASN A 164 28.17 2.92 11.54
C ASN A 164 27.93 3.11 10.04
N ARG A 165 28.94 3.52 9.25
CA ARG A 165 28.87 3.59 7.77
C ARG A 165 28.62 2.22 7.16
N VAL A 166 29.37 1.20 7.58
CA VAL A 166 29.24 -0.18 7.08
C VAL A 166 27.85 -0.75 7.41
N LEU A 167 27.35 -0.55 8.63
CA LEU A 167 26.00 -0.94 9.05
C LEU A 167 24.92 -0.24 8.21
N GLU A 168 25.05 1.07 7.97
CA GLU A 168 24.10 1.83 7.17
C GLU A 168 24.11 1.40 5.69
N ALA A 169 25.29 1.13 5.12
CA ALA A 169 25.43 0.62 3.77
C ALA A 169 24.83 -0.80 3.62
N ALA A 170 25.12 -1.70 4.55
CA ALA A 170 24.56 -3.06 4.59
C ALA A 170 23.03 -3.03 4.73
N ARG A 171 22.49 -2.14 5.58
CA ARG A 171 21.05 -1.93 5.71
C ARG A 171 20.41 -1.45 4.40
N LYS A 172 20.98 -0.43 3.75
CA LYS A 172 20.47 0.09 2.46
C LYS A 172 20.50 -0.98 1.36
N ALA A 173 21.58 -1.77 1.29
CA ALA A 173 21.68 -2.89 0.37
C ALA A 173 20.61 -3.97 0.63
N LEU A 174 20.31 -4.27 1.90
CA LEU A 174 19.25 -5.22 2.28
C LEU A 174 17.85 -4.67 1.97
N GLU A 175 17.60 -3.37 2.13
CA GLU A 175 16.35 -2.72 1.76
C GLU A 175 16.12 -2.81 0.24
N VAL A 176 17.13 -2.46 -0.58
CA VAL A 176 17.08 -2.62 -2.06
C VAL A 176 16.88 -4.09 -2.47
N ALA A 177 17.57 -5.04 -1.83
CA ALA A 177 17.42 -6.47 -2.14
C ALA A 177 16.01 -6.99 -1.83
N ARG A 178 15.37 -6.52 -0.75
CA ARG A 178 13.98 -6.83 -0.41
C ARG A 178 12.99 -6.27 -1.43
N GLU A 179 13.20 -5.03 -1.88
CA GLU A 179 12.34 -4.42 -2.91
C GLU A 179 12.44 -5.15 -4.25
N ALA A 180 13.64 -5.56 -4.65
CA ALA A 180 13.88 -6.35 -5.85
C ALA A 180 13.22 -7.74 -5.78
N ALA A 181 13.37 -8.45 -4.64
CA ALA A 181 12.73 -9.75 -4.40
C ALA A 181 11.19 -9.65 -4.48
N ALA A 182 10.60 -8.67 -3.78
CA ALA A 182 9.16 -8.43 -3.84
C ALA A 182 8.69 -8.00 -5.24
N GLY A 183 9.56 -7.36 -6.04
CA GLY A 183 9.35 -7.08 -7.45
C GLY A 183 9.21 -8.34 -8.30
N LEU A 184 10.14 -9.29 -8.12
CA LEU A 184 10.14 -10.58 -8.81
C LEU A 184 8.91 -11.43 -8.42
N GLU A 185 8.55 -11.49 -7.13
CA GLU A 185 7.34 -12.17 -6.66
C GLU A 185 6.07 -11.64 -7.35
N ARG A 186 5.94 -10.32 -7.48
CA ARG A 186 4.82 -9.68 -8.19
C ARG A 186 4.76 -10.09 -9.66
N GLN A 187 5.91 -10.21 -10.33
CA GLN A 187 6.01 -10.66 -11.73
C GLN A 187 5.65 -12.15 -11.88
N VAL A 188 6.21 -13.03 -11.06
CA VAL A 188 5.90 -14.48 -11.07
C VAL A 188 4.41 -14.70 -10.81
N ALA A 189 3.84 -14.05 -9.80
CA ALA A 189 2.42 -14.12 -9.49
C ALA A 189 1.54 -13.56 -10.62
N ALA A 190 2.00 -12.55 -11.37
CA ALA A 190 1.30 -12.06 -12.57
C ALA A 190 1.32 -13.10 -13.71
N GLY A 191 2.47 -13.74 -13.97
CA GLY A 191 2.60 -14.83 -14.93
C GLY A 191 1.68 -16.00 -14.62
N VAL A 192 1.66 -16.47 -13.37
CA VAL A 192 0.75 -17.55 -12.92
C VAL A 192 -0.72 -17.15 -13.09
N ARG A 193 -1.11 -15.91 -12.76
CA ARG A 193 -2.47 -15.40 -13.00
C ARG A 193 -2.83 -15.33 -14.49
N TRP A 194 -1.87 -15.08 -15.38
CA TRP A 194 -2.05 -15.05 -16.83
C TRP A 194 -2.23 -16.46 -17.41
N VAL A 195 -1.35 -17.42 -17.06
CA VAL A 195 -1.49 -18.84 -17.46
C VAL A 195 -2.83 -19.40 -16.98
N ASN A 196 -3.20 -19.16 -15.72
CA ASN A 196 -4.50 -19.57 -15.16
C ASN A 196 -5.70 -18.82 -15.75
N ARG A 197 -5.51 -17.75 -16.54
CA ARG A 197 -6.56 -17.12 -17.33
C ARG A 197 -6.69 -17.81 -18.70
N LEU A 198 -5.56 -18.07 -19.38
CA LEU A 198 -5.54 -18.80 -20.66
C LEU A 198 -6.13 -20.20 -20.53
N ALA A 199 -5.69 -20.98 -19.54
CA ALA A 199 -6.18 -22.35 -19.32
C ALA A 199 -7.71 -22.41 -19.11
N ARG A 200 -8.27 -21.42 -18.39
CA ARG A 200 -9.74 -21.29 -18.23
C ARG A 200 -10.44 -20.86 -19.52
N GLY A 201 -9.82 -19.99 -20.32
CA GLY A 201 -10.34 -19.61 -21.64
C GLY A 201 -10.43 -20.81 -22.59
N VAL A 202 -9.34 -21.57 -22.74
CA VAL A 202 -9.30 -22.80 -23.56
C VAL A 202 -10.31 -23.84 -23.06
N GLY A 203 -10.41 -24.05 -21.75
CA GLY A 203 -11.39 -24.95 -21.15
C GLY A 203 -12.85 -24.53 -21.42
N ALA A 204 -13.15 -23.23 -21.32
CA ALA A 204 -14.48 -22.70 -21.62
C ALA A 204 -14.83 -22.83 -23.12
N GLN A 205 -13.86 -22.60 -24.01
CA GLN A 205 -14.05 -22.72 -25.46
C GLN A 205 -14.28 -24.18 -25.87
N LEU A 206 -13.50 -25.13 -25.34
CA LEU A 206 -13.73 -26.58 -25.52
C LEU A 206 -15.09 -27.05 -24.96
N ALA A 207 -15.57 -26.44 -23.86
CA ALA A 207 -16.88 -26.73 -23.32
C ALA A 207 -18.03 -26.16 -24.19
N ALA A 208 -17.82 -25.02 -24.85
CA ALA A 208 -18.76 -24.48 -25.83
C ALA A 208 -18.82 -25.37 -27.09
N ASP A 209 -17.67 -25.76 -27.64
CA ASP A 209 -17.54 -26.62 -28.82
C ASP A 209 -18.20 -28.00 -28.65
N ARG A 210 -18.19 -28.53 -27.42
CA ARG A 210 -18.90 -29.79 -27.08
C ARG A 210 -20.41 -29.58 -26.99
N ARG A 211 -20.89 -28.40 -26.58
CA ARG A 211 -22.32 -28.08 -26.50
C ARG A 211 -22.94 -27.83 -27.87
N THR A 212 -22.25 -27.12 -28.76
CA THR A 212 -22.72 -26.91 -30.15
C THR A 212 -22.85 -28.24 -30.88
N LYS A 213 -21.80 -29.08 -30.87
CA LYS A 213 -21.81 -30.42 -31.49
C LYS A 213 -22.86 -31.36 -30.89
N ALA A 214 -23.17 -31.25 -29.60
CA ALA A 214 -24.26 -32.01 -28.99
C ALA A 214 -25.64 -31.57 -29.50
N LEU A 215 -25.88 -30.25 -29.59
CA LEU A 215 -27.13 -29.69 -30.13
C LEU A 215 -27.30 -29.97 -31.63
N GLU A 216 -26.20 -30.01 -32.40
CA GLU A 216 -26.19 -30.39 -33.81
C GLU A 216 -26.58 -31.88 -33.97
N ALA A 217 -25.92 -32.79 -33.25
CA ALA A 217 -26.26 -34.22 -33.26
C ALA A 217 -27.69 -34.51 -32.74
N GLU A 218 -28.23 -33.69 -31.85
CA GLU A 218 -29.61 -33.78 -31.39
C GLU A 218 -30.61 -33.32 -32.47
N ARG A 219 -30.32 -32.23 -33.18
CA ARG A 219 -31.09 -31.77 -34.36
C ARG A 219 -31.07 -32.79 -35.49
N GLU A 220 -29.92 -33.41 -35.75
CA GLU A 220 -29.80 -34.48 -36.76
C GLU A 220 -30.71 -35.67 -36.41
N LYS A 221 -30.70 -36.14 -35.15
CA LYS A 221 -31.62 -37.18 -34.68
C LYS A 221 -33.09 -36.78 -34.86
N GLN A 222 -33.47 -35.57 -34.44
CA GLN A 222 -34.84 -35.07 -34.59
C GLN A 222 -35.26 -35.00 -36.07
N SER A 223 -34.36 -34.60 -36.97
CA SER A 223 -34.64 -34.55 -38.42
C SER A 223 -34.77 -35.94 -39.04
N LEU A 224 -33.92 -36.90 -38.66
CA LEU A 224 -34.02 -38.30 -39.09
C LEU A 224 -35.29 -38.98 -38.57
N GLU A 225 -35.67 -38.72 -37.32
CA GLU A 225 -36.93 -39.20 -36.75
C GLU A 225 -38.15 -38.63 -37.47
N LEU A 226 -38.11 -37.35 -37.86
CA LEU A 226 -39.15 -36.71 -38.67
C LEU A 226 -39.23 -37.33 -40.08
N ILE A 227 -38.09 -37.52 -40.75
CA ILE A 227 -38.03 -38.19 -42.07
C ILE A 227 -38.59 -39.62 -41.97
N HIS A 228 -38.19 -40.40 -40.96
CA HIS A 228 -38.74 -41.74 -40.74
C HIS A 228 -40.23 -41.72 -40.38
N ARG A 229 -40.73 -40.68 -39.70
CA ARG A 229 -42.17 -40.50 -39.42
C ARG A 229 -42.94 -40.23 -40.70
N LEU A 230 -42.56 -39.21 -41.45
CA LEU A 230 -43.18 -38.83 -42.74
C LEU A 230 -43.13 -39.99 -43.75
N HIS A 231 -42.04 -40.77 -43.78
CA HIS A 231 -41.97 -41.96 -44.64
C HIS A 231 -42.98 -43.03 -44.21
N ARG A 232 -43.11 -43.33 -42.91
CA ARG A 232 -44.12 -44.28 -42.42
C ARG A 232 -45.55 -43.82 -42.71
N GLU A 233 -45.85 -42.54 -42.48
CA GLU A 233 -47.13 -41.92 -42.81
C GLU A 233 -47.43 -41.99 -44.31
N HIS A 234 -46.44 -41.73 -45.18
CA HIS A 234 -46.59 -41.87 -46.63
C HIS A 234 -46.84 -43.31 -47.08
N GLN A 235 -46.11 -44.29 -46.52
CA GLN A 235 -46.34 -45.71 -46.82
C GLN A 235 -47.72 -46.17 -46.33
N GLN A 236 -48.16 -45.73 -45.14
CA GLN A 236 -49.51 -46.00 -44.64
C GLN A 236 -50.59 -45.38 -45.53
N ALA A 237 -50.44 -44.12 -45.95
CA ALA A 237 -51.36 -43.46 -46.88
C ALA A 237 -51.39 -44.13 -48.26
N LYS A 238 -50.24 -44.62 -48.76
CA LYS A 238 -50.17 -45.41 -49.99
C LYS A 238 -50.90 -46.74 -49.84
N GLN A 239 -50.64 -47.49 -48.77
CA GLN A 239 -51.32 -48.75 -48.48
C GLN A 239 -52.83 -48.57 -48.25
N ALA A 240 -53.25 -47.45 -47.65
CA ALA A 240 -54.67 -47.09 -47.51
C ALA A 240 -55.31 -46.88 -48.89
N ARG A 241 -54.70 -46.08 -49.76
CA ARG A 241 -55.18 -45.88 -51.14
C ARG A 241 -55.18 -47.16 -51.97
N GLU A 242 -54.19 -48.04 -51.79
CA GLU A 242 -54.14 -49.35 -52.45
C GLU A 242 -55.26 -50.28 -51.94
N LYS A 243 -55.59 -50.23 -50.64
CA LYS A 243 -56.76 -50.93 -50.08
C LYS A 243 -58.09 -50.34 -50.56
N GLU A 244 -58.28 -49.02 -50.52
CA GLU A 244 -59.46 -48.34 -51.07
C GLU A 244 -59.65 -48.70 -52.56
N ALA A 245 -58.58 -48.71 -53.35
CA ALA A 245 -58.61 -49.11 -54.75
C ALA A 245 -58.87 -50.61 -54.95
N GLN A 246 -58.45 -51.48 -54.02
CA GLN A 246 -58.84 -52.89 -54.03
C GLN A 246 -60.31 -53.08 -53.64
N GLU A 247 -60.82 -52.35 -52.64
CA GLU A 247 -62.22 -52.43 -52.22
C GLU A 247 -63.18 -51.88 -53.28
N ALA A 248 -62.82 -50.77 -53.93
CA ALA A 248 -63.52 -50.26 -55.12
C ALA A 248 -63.43 -51.18 -56.34
N ARG A 249 -62.49 -52.14 -56.34
CA ARG A 249 -62.36 -53.21 -57.35
C ARG A 249 -63.01 -54.54 -56.93
N ARG A 250 -63.59 -54.65 -55.72
CA ARG A 250 -64.37 -55.84 -55.34
C ARG A 250 -65.65 -55.87 -56.18
N PRO A 251 -65.90 -56.91 -57.00
CA PRO A 251 -67.13 -56.98 -57.78
C PRO A 251 -68.35 -57.03 -56.85
N SER A 252 -69.41 -56.32 -57.22
CA SER A 252 -70.64 -56.20 -56.44
C SER A 252 -71.48 -57.49 -56.51
N ILE A 253 -71.05 -58.52 -55.79
CA ILE A 253 -71.75 -59.81 -55.71
C ILE A 253 -73.04 -59.64 -54.91
N TRP A 254 -74.13 -59.42 -55.65
CA TRP A 254 -75.53 -59.71 -55.35
C TRP A 254 -76.13 -59.24 -54.00
N ARG A 255 -77.10 -58.32 -54.08
CA ARG A 255 -78.03 -58.03 -52.97
C ARG A 255 -79.29 -58.91 -53.10
N PRO A 256 -79.77 -59.57 -52.03
CA PRO A 256 -81.11 -60.16 -51.99
C PRO A 256 -82.21 -59.08 -51.99
N HIS A 257 -83.41 -59.45 -52.43
CA HIS A 257 -84.60 -58.59 -52.43
C HIS A 257 -85.13 -58.29 -51.01
N ARG A 258 -85.88 -57.18 -50.88
CA ARG A 258 -86.86 -56.95 -49.80
C ARG A 258 -88.21 -56.53 -50.40
N PRO A 259 -89.35 -57.11 -49.99
CA PRO A 259 -90.69 -56.72 -50.45
C PRO A 259 -91.15 -55.35 -49.89
N PRO A 260 -92.27 -54.77 -50.39
CA PRO A 260 -92.53 -53.32 -50.30
C PRO A 260 -93.08 -52.79 -48.95
N THR A 261 -93.17 -51.46 -48.88
CA THR A 261 -93.67 -50.63 -47.77
C THR A 261 -95.21 -50.61 -47.65
N PRO A 262 -95.74 -49.98 -46.60
CA PRO A 262 -96.45 -48.72 -46.88
C PRO A 262 -96.07 -47.51 -46.00
N GLU A 263 -96.45 -46.34 -46.52
CA GLU A 263 -96.47 -44.98 -45.95
C GLU A 263 -97.85 -44.71 -45.26
N PRO A 264 -98.24 -43.47 -44.84
CA PRO A 264 -97.56 -42.16 -44.81
C PRO A 264 -97.42 -41.66 -43.34
N GLU A 265 -97.45 -40.38 -42.89
CA GLU A 265 -97.63 -39.04 -43.48
C GLU A 265 -97.00 -37.94 -42.56
N GLY A 266 -97.14 -36.65 -42.89
CA GLY A 266 -97.06 -35.52 -41.93
C GLY A 266 -95.82 -34.61 -42.03
N PRO A 267 -95.92 -33.28 -42.27
CA PRO A 267 -94.75 -32.49 -42.71
C PRO A 267 -94.35 -31.24 -41.88
N GLN A 268 -93.24 -30.62 -42.31
CA GLN A 268 -92.74 -29.24 -42.05
C GLN A 268 -91.89 -28.97 -40.78
N PRO A 269 -91.12 -27.86 -40.72
CA PRO A 269 -90.34 -27.18 -41.77
C PRO A 269 -88.86 -26.91 -41.36
N ARG A 270 -88.08 -26.24 -42.23
CA ARG A 270 -86.69 -25.80 -41.94
C ARG A 270 -86.59 -24.33 -41.53
N PRO A 271 -85.73 -24.01 -40.55
CA PRO A 271 -84.95 -22.77 -40.49
C PRO A 271 -83.44 -23.07 -40.35
N SER A 272 -82.48 -22.14 -40.51
CA SER A 272 -82.36 -20.94 -41.35
C SER A 272 -80.86 -20.54 -41.38
N ARG A 273 -80.39 -19.72 -42.32
CA ARG A 273 -78.99 -19.23 -42.32
C ARG A 273 -78.74 -18.21 -41.19
N GLY A 274 -77.54 -18.24 -40.62
CA GLY A 274 -76.97 -17.21 -39.74
C GLY A 274 -75.44 -17.09 -39.95
N PRO A 275 -74.83 -15.89 -39.84
CA PRO A 275 -73.45 -15.65 -40.30
C PRO A 275 -72.39 -15.70 -39.18
N SER A 276 -71.12 -15.67 -39.59
CA SER A 276 -69.94 -15.61 -38.74
C SER A 276 -69.53 -14.17 -38.34
N LEU A 277 -69.44 -13.92 -37.03
CA LEU A 277 -68.63 -12.92 -36.33
C LEU A 277 -68.37 -13.50 -34.92
N GLY A 278 -67.22 -13.37 -34.26
CA GLY A 278 -65.94 -12.81 -34.69
C GLY A 278 -65.19 -12.17 -33.52
N PHE A 279 -64.23 -12.89 -32.94
CA PHE A 279 -63.09 -12.41 -32.11
C PHE A 279 -62.11 -13.58 -31.87
#